data_AF-A0A3D5F190-F1
#
_entry.id   AF-A0A3D5F190-F1
#
_cell.length_a   1.000
_cell.length_b   1.000
_cell.length_c   1.000
_cell.angle_alpha   90.00
_cell.angle_beta   90.00
_cell.angle_gamma   90.00
#
_symmetry.space_group_name_H-M   'P 1'
#
loop_
_entity.id
_entity.type
_entity.pdbx_description
1 polymer ?
#
loop_
_entity_poly.entity_id
_entity_poly.type
_entity_poly.pdbx_seq_one_letter_code
_entity_poly.pdbx_strand_id
1 'polypeptide(L)'
;ASRPPWQPSLRVGEAPSSGAYQAFVAAAQTPATPPPVAASLPAATDDEMPPLGYALAQLHGVYILAQNAAGLVIVDMHAAHERILYEKLKRALEQQQLASQALLIPAVFSADEIDVAAAEENAATLQQLGFDLAPVGPRQLAVRSVPALLLAADPTDLARSLLHELRQHGATQLAAVQRNEFLASMACQGAVRARRLLAVAEMNALLRQMEET
;
A
#
# COMPACT_ATOMS: atom_id res chain seq x y z
N ALA A 1 14.44 29.44 69.12
CA ALA A 1 13.84 28.11 69.35
C ALA A 1 12.65 27.95 68.42
N SER A 2 12.79 27.16 67.35
CA SER A 2 11.78 26.97 66.30
C SER A 2 11.62 25.47 66.02
N ARG A 3 10.48 24.91 66.43
CA ARG A 3 10.11 23.50 66.21
C ARG A 3 9.81 23.27 64.72
N PRO A 4 10.19 22.11 64.14
CA PRO A 4 9.80 21.78 62.77
C PRO A 4 8.31 21.39 62.70
N PRO A 5 7.63 21.61 61.56
CA PRO A 5 6.22 21.25 61.40
C PRO A 5 6.05 19.73 61.31
N TRP A 6 5.06 19.23 62.05
CA TRP A 6 4.64 17.83 62.12
C TRP A 6 3.73 17.51 60.92
N GLN A 7 4.06 16.47 60.15
CA GLN A 7 3.18 15.90 59.12
C GLN A 7 2.52 14.63 59.66
N PRO A 8 1.18 14.51 59.66
CA PRO A 8 0.54 13.24 59.93
C PRO A 8 0.74 12.32 58.74
N SER A 9 1.14 11.07 59.00
CA SER A 9 1.08 10.02 58.00
C SER A 9 -0.38 9.68 57.72
N LEU A 10 -0.81 9.87 56.47
CA LEU A 10 -2.07 9.34 55.95
C LEU A 10 -2.01 7.81 56.01
N ARG A 11 -2.59 7.22 57.06
CA ARG A 11 -2.92 5.80 57.06
C ARG A 11 -4.14 5.63 56.16
N VAL A 12 -3.92 5.18 54.93
CA VAL A 12 -4.98 4.59 54.12
C VAL A 12 -5.31 3.24 54.75
N GLY A 13 -6.23 3.27 55.70
CA GLY A 13 -6.89 2.07 56.21
C GLY A 13 -8.10 1.80 55.33
N GLU A 14 -8.04 0.75 54.53
CA GLU A 14 -9.11 -0.25 54.40
C GLU A 14 -8.66 -1.32 53.40
N ALA A 15 -8.62 -2.58 53.86
CA ALA A 15 -8.54 -3.71 52.97
C ALA A 15 -9.89 -3.79 52.22
N PRO A 16 -9.93 -3.88 50.88
CA PRO A 16 -11.17 -4.16 50.20
C PRO A 16 -11.66 -5.52 50.71
N SER A 17 -12.87 -5.54 51.26
CA SER A 17 -13.53 -6.79 51.62
C SER A 17 -13.52 -7.69 50.40
N SER A 18 -13.16 -8.96 50.59
CA SER A 18 -13.11 -9.95 49.49
C SER A 18 -14.39 -9.95 48.65
N GLY A 19 -15.54 -9.61 49.26
CA GLY A 19 -16.82 -9.44 48.59
C GLY A 19 -16.88 -8.30 47.57
N ALA A 20 -16.23 -7.14 47.82
CA ALA A 20 -16.20 -6.04 46.86
C ALA A 20 -15.36 -6.40 45.61
N TYR A 21 -14.25 -7.09 45.81
CA TYR A 21 -13.43 -7.62 44.71
C TYR A 21 -14.19 -8.68 43.91
N GLN A 22 -14.87 -9.61 44.58
CA GLN A 22 -15.66 -10.64 43.91
C GLN A 22 -16.85 -10.07 43.14
N ALA A 23 -17.53 -9.04 43.66
CA ALA A 23 -18.62 -8.36 42.96
C ALA A 23 -18.15 -7.64 41.69
N PHE A 24 -16.98 -7.01 41.73
CA PHE A 24 -16.38 -6.39 40.54
C PHE A 24 -16.00 -7.44 39.49
N VAL A 25 -15.39 -8.57 39.91
CA VAL A 25 -15.03 -9.67 39.00
C VAL A 25 -16.27 -10.32 38.37
N ALA A 26 -17.35 -10.49 39.14
CA ALA A 26 -18.61 -11.01 38.62
C ALA A 26 -19.29 -10.04 37.64
N ALA A 27 -19.25 -8.73 37.91
CA ALA A 27 -19.78 -7.71 37.00
C ALA A 27 -18.94 -7.57 35.71
N ALA A 28 -17.65 -7.89 35.76
CA ALA A 28 -16.75 -7.90 34.60
C ALA A 28 -16.84 -9.18 33.76
N GLN A 29 -17.55 -10.23 34.23
CA GLN A 29 -17.84 -11.42 33.45
C GLN A 29 -19.05 -11.16 32.55
N THR A 30 -18.79 -10.66 31.34
CA THR A 30 -19.76 -10.69 30.25
C THR A 30 -20.21 -12.14 30.00
N PRO A 31 -21.50 -12.40 29.69
CA PRO A 31 -21.95 -13.75 29.34
C PRO A 31 -21.08 -14.27 28.19
N ALA A 32 -20.67 -15.53 28.32
CA ALA A 32 -19.76 -16.21 27.42
C ALA A 32 -20.09 -15.87 25.97
N THR A 33 -19.16 -15.22 25.28
CA THR A 33 -19.18 -15.07 23.84
C THR A 33 -19.38 -16.47 23.27
N PRO A 34 -20.42 -16.74 22.46
CA PRO A 34 -20.52 -18.02 21.79
C PRO A 34 -19.20 -18.26 21.04
N PRO A 35 -18.75 -19.52 20.89
CA PRO A 35 -17.57 -19.82 20.07
C PRO A 35 -17.74 -19.10 18.73
N PRO A 36 -16.66 -18.62 18.09
CA PRO A 36 -16.77 -18.07 16.76
C PRO A 36 -17.43 -19.16 15.92
N VAL A 37 -18.70 -18.94 15.57
CA VAL A 37 -19.34 -19.66 14.49
C VAL A 37 -18.39 -19.41 13.33
N ALA A 38 -17.66 -20.45 12.93
CA ALA A 38 -16.95 -20.45 11.67
C ALA A 38 -17.94 -19.86 10.69
N ALA A 39 -17.62 -18.69 10.12
CA ALA A 39 -18.51 -18.01 9.22
C ALA A 39 -18.75 -18.98 8.06
N SER A 40 -19.85 -19.71 8.14
CA SER A 40 -20.37 -20.46 7.03
C SER A 40 -20.55 -19.41 5.95
N LEU A 41 -19.74 -19.48 4.90
CA LEU A 41 -19.94 -18.67 3.72
C LEU A 41 -21.44 -18.74 3.40
N PRO A 42 -22.15 -17.61 3.24
CA PRO A 42 -23.53 -17.66 2.79
C PRO A 42 -23.54 -18.54 1.54
N ALA A 43 -24.41 -19.53 1.51
CA ALA A 43 -24.68 -20.29 0.29
C ALA A 43 -25.28 -19.30 -0.71
N ALA A 44 -24.41 -18.55 -1.39
CA ALA A 44 -24.79 -17.64 -2.43
C ALA A 44 -25.45 -18.50 -3.51
N THR A 45 -26.68 -18.17 -3.86
CA THR A 45 -27.29 -18.66 -5.08
C THR A 45 -26.35 -18.31 -6.24
N ASP A 46 -26.09 -19.26 -7.14
CA ASP A 46 -25.06 -19.17 -8.18
C ASP A 46 -25.14 -17.90 -9.06
N ASP A 47 -26.30 -17.24 -9.11
CA ASP A 47 -26.57 -16.05 -9.93
C ASP A 47 -26.05 -14.71 -9.34
N GLU A 48 -25.70 -14.66 -8.04
CA GLU A 48 -25.14 -13.46 -7.39
C GLU A 48 -23.63 -13.55 -7.13
N MET A 49 -23.02 -14.70 -7.41
CA MET A 49 -21.60 -14.90 -7.12
C MET A 49 -20.72 -14.21 -8.16
N PRO A 50 -19.72 -13.44 -7.73
CA PRO A 50 -18.82 -12.82 -8.69
C PRO A 50 -18.00 -13.78 -9.55
N PRO A 51 -17.49 -13.31 -10.72
CA PRO A 51 -16.66 -14.11 -11.60
C PRO A 51 -15.42 -14.74 -10.92
N LEU A 52 -14.70 -14.01 -10.07
CA LEU A 52 -13.56 -14.55 -9.31
C LEU A 52 -13.97 -15.09 -7.94
N GLY A 53 -15.26 -14.98 -7.59
CA GLY A 53 -15.82 -15.50 -6.35
C GLY A 53 -15.23 -14.88 -5.08
N TYR A 54 -15.17 -15.67 -4.02
CA TYR A 54 -14.69 -15.26 -2.70
C TYR A 54 -13.41 -15.98 -2.30
N ALA A 55 -12.47 -15.24 -1.74
CA ALA A 55 -11.19 -15.74 -1.25
C ALA A 55 -11.38 -16.72 -0.09
N LEU A 56 -10.73 -17.88 -0.19
CA LEU A 56 -10.69 -18.94 0.81
C LEU A 56 -9.42 -18.86 1.66
N ALA A 57 -8.26 -18.73 1.00
CA ALA A 57 -6.96 -18.78 1.66
C ALA A 57 -5.86 -18.19 0.77
N GLN A 58 -4.69 -17.96 1.39
CA GLN A 58 -3.46 -17.60 0.69
C GLN A 58 -2.44 -18.74 0.80
N LEU A 59 -1.78 -19.08 -0.30
CA LEU A 59 -0.78 -20.14 -0.37
C LEU A 59 0.62 -19.53 -0.51
N HIS A 60 1.49 -19.81 0.48
CA HIS A 60 2.89 -19.37 0.53
C HIS A 60 3.11 -17.85 0.36
N GLY A 61 2.08 -17.03 0.61
CA GLY A 61 2.16 -15.59 0.36
C GLY A 61 2.16 -15.19 -1.12
N VAL A 62 1.97 -16.14 -2.05
CA VAL A 62 2.09 -15.92 -3.50
C VAL A 62 0.75 -16.04 -4.20
N TYR A 63 -0.04 -17.07 -3.86
CA TYR A 63 -1.31 -17.33 -4.52
C TYR A 63 -2.50 -17.03 -3.61
N ILE A 64 -3.57 -16.52 -4.20
CA ILE A 64 -4.90 -16.47 -3.59
C ILE A 64 -5.71 -17.64 -4.13
N LEU A 65 -6.31 -18.41 -3.22
CA LEU A 65 -7.31 -19.43 -3.53
C LEU A 65 -8.68 -18.82 -3.33
N ALA A 66 -9.54 -18.90 -4.32
CA ALA A 66 -10.91 -18.40 -4.27
C ALA A 66 -11.89 -19.44 -4.83
N GLN A 67 -13.17 -19.33 -4.46
CA GLN A 67 -14.21 -20.20 -4.99
C GLN A 67 -15.30 -19.37 -5.64
N ASN A 68 -15.61 -19.70 -6.89
CA ASN A 68 -16.75 -19.19 -7.65
C ASN A 68 -17.76 -20.32 -7.95
N ALA A 69 -18.85 -20.02 -8.67
CA ALA A 69 -19.87 -21.00 -9.05
C ALA A 69 -19.32 -22.13 -9.95
N ALA A 70 -18.24 -21.88 -10.69
CA ALA A 70 -17.59 -22.88 -11.55
C ALA A 70 -16.59 -23.78 -10.78
N GLY A 71 -16.15 -23.37 -9.58
CA GLY A 71 -15.23 -24.13 -8.75
C GLY A 71 -14.08 -23.30 -8.16
N LEU A 72 -12.90 -23.91 -8.06
CA LEU A 72 -11.70 -23.29 -7.48
C LEU A 72 -10.99 -22.39 -8.51
N VAL A 73 -10.68 -21.17 -8.10
CA VAL A 73 -9.87 -20.19 -8.82
C VAL A 73 -8.55 -20.00 -8.08
N ILE A 74 -7.44 -20.02 -8.82
CA ILE A 74 -6.09 -19.77 -8.28
C ILE A 74 -5.54 -18.53 -8.97
N VAL A 75 -5.19 -17.52 -8.17
CA VAL A 75 -4.70 -16.23 -8.66
C VAL A 75 -3.27 -16.02 -8.18
N ASP A 76 -2.36 -15.69 -9.11
CA ASP A 76 -1.04 -15.16 -8.77
C ASP A 76 -1.20 -13.70 -8.31
N MET A 77 -0.91 -13.44 -7.04
CA MET A 77 -1.08 -12.11 -6.44
C MET A 77 -0.13 -11.08 -7.05
N HIS A 78 1.08 -11.48 -7.45
CA HIS A 78 2.05 -10.56 -8.01
C HIS A 78 1.61 -10.11 -9.40
N ALA A 79 1.28 -11.06 -10.27
CA ALA A 79 0.77 -10.76 -11.60
C ALA A 79 -0.55 -9.96 -11.55
N ALA A 80 -1.43 -10.27 -10.59
CA ALA A 80 -2.65 -9.51 -10.36
C ALA A 80 -2.37 -8.05 -9.97
N HIS A 81 -1.47 -7.81 -9.00
CA HIS A 81 -1.09 -6.46 -8.60
C HIS A 81 -0.48 -5.66 -9.73
N GLU A 82 0.44 -6.25 -10.50
CA GLU A 82 1.05 -5.60 -11.65
C GLU A 82 0.01 -5.23 -12.69
N ARG A 83 -0.91 -6.14 -13.01
CA ARG A 83 -1.99 -5.90 -13.97
C ARG A 83 -2.92 -4.77 -13.53
N ILE A 84 -3.37 -4.80 -12.28
CA ILE A 84 -4.24 -3.75 -11.71
C ILE A 84 -3.54 -2.40 -11.74
N LEU A 85 -2.29 -2.35 -11.30
CA LEU A 85 -1.52 -1.12 -11.22
C LEU A 85 -1.24 -0.54 -12.62
N TYR A 86 -0.85 -1.39 -13.57
CA TYR A 86 -0.66 -1.01 -14.97
C TYR A 86 -1.93 -0.38 -15.55
N GLU A 87 -3.09 -1.04 -15.41
CA GLU A 87 -4.35 -0.51 -15.96
C GLU A 87 -4.77 0.79 -15.26
N LYS A 88 -4.55 0.93 -13.96
CA LYS A 88 -4.80 2.18 -13.24
C LYS A 88 -3.90 3.32 -13.74
N LEU A 89 -2.59 3.06 -13.91
CA LEU A 89 -1.66 4.06 -14.43
C LEU A 89 -1.99 4.45 -15.87
N LYS A 90 -2.31 3.47 -16.72
CA LYS A 90 -2.71 3.69 -18.11
C LYS A 90 -3.96 4.57 -18.19
N ARG A 91 -5.02 4.23 -17.45
CA ARG A 91 -6.26 5.01 -17.39
C ARG A 91 -6.00 6.43 -16.88
N ALA A 92 -5.23 6.57 -15.80
CA ALA A 92 -4.90 7.89 -15.23
C ALA A 92 -4.10 8.76 -16.22
N LEU A 93 -3.17 8.17 -16.97
CA LEU A 93 -2.38 8.88 -17.97
C LEU A 93 -3.22 9.28 -19.19
N GLU A 94 -4.08 8.40 -19.69
CA GLU A 94 -5.02 8.69 -20.79
C GLU A 94 -5.99 9.83 -20.43
N GLN A 95 -6.37 9.92 -19.16
CA GLN A 95 -7.24 10.96 -18.64
C GLN A 95 -6.49 12.24 -18.23
N GLN A 96 -5.16 12.28 -18.36
CA GLN A 96 -4.30 13.37 -17.86
C GLN A 96 -4.51 13.69 -16.37
N GLN A 97 -4.82 12.66 -15.59
CA GLN A 97 -5.21 12.74 -14.17
C GLN A 97 -4.26 11.90 -13.30
N LEU A 98 -2.98 11.88 -13.65
CA LEU A 98 -1.97 11.19 -12.86
C LEU A 98 -1.64 12.02 -11.61
N ALA A 99 -2.34 11.72 -10.51
CA ALA A 99 -2.11 12.40 -9.23
C ALA A 99 -0.70 12.12 -8.70
N SER A 100 0.00 13.17 -8.28
CA SER A 100 1.29 13.08 -7.59
C SER A 100 1.11 13.15 -6.07
N GLN A 101 1.96 12.42 -5.35
CA GLN A 101 2.07 12.45 -3.90
C GLN A 101 3.43 13.04 -3.53
N ALA A 102 3.42 14.17 -2.83
CA ALA A 102 4.62 14.75 -2.24
C ALA A 102 5.13 13.84 -1.10
N LEU A 103 6.45 13.63 -1.07
CA LEU A 103 7.12 12.90 -0.01
C LEU A 103 7.27 13.79 1.22
N LEU A 104 7.07 13.21 2.41
CA LEU A 104 7.31 13.91 3.68
C LEU A 104 8.78 14.31 3.83
N ILE A 105 9.68 13.45 3.35
CA ILE A 105 11.12 13.67 3.32
C ILE A 105 11.57 13.37 1.89
N PRO A 106 12.16 14.34 1.17
CA PRO A 106 12.69 14.10 -0.16
C PRO A 106 13.74 13.00 -0.16
N ALA A 107 13.64 12.05 -1.09
CA ALA A 107 14.62 10.98 -1.24
C ALA A 107 15.79 11.48 -2.10
N VAL A 108 16.97 11.64 -1.49
CA VAL A 108 18.18 12.12 -2.17
C VAL A 108 19.03 10.95 -2.63
N PHE A 109 19.50 11.00 -3.87
CA PHE A 109 20.36 9.97 -4.43
C PHE A 109 21.45 10.54 -5.34
N SER A 110 22.57 9.81 -5.44
CA SER A 110 23.65 10.14 -6.36
C SER A 110 23.24 9.85 -7.80
N ALA A 111 23.43 10.82 -8.68
CA ALA A 111 23.09 10.77 -10.10
C ALA A 111 24.30 11.18 -10.94
N ASP A 112 24.38 10.69 -12.18
CA ASP A 112 25.38 11.16 -13.12
C ASP A 112 25.00 12.53 -13.68
N GLU A 113 25.98 13.28 -14.18
CA GLU A 113 25.76 14.64 -14.72
C GLU A 113 24.70 14.64 -15.85
N ILE A 114 24.66 13.57 -16.64
CA ILE A 114 23.66 13.37 -17.68
C ILE A 114 22.24 13.16 -17.13
N ASP A 115 22.11 12.50 -15.97
CA ASP A 115 20.82 12.27 -15.32
C ASP A 115 20.33 13.56 -14.65
N VAL A 116 21.25 14.35 -14.09
CA VAL A 116 20.95 15.69 -13.55
C VAL A 116 20.43 16.60 -14.67
N ALA A 117 21.16 16.69 -15.79
CA ALA A 117 20.74 17.48 -16.95
C ALA A 117 19.39 16.98 -17.51
N ALA A 118 19.20 15.66 -17.64
CA ALA A 118 17.94 15.09 -18.11
C ALA A 118 16.75 15.45 -17.19
N ALA A 119 16.96 15.46 -15.87
CA ALA A 119 15.93 15.87 -14.92
C ALA A 119 15.54 17.35 -15.07
N GLU A 120 16.52 18.23 -15.24
CA GLU A 120 16.30 19.67 -15.44
C GLU A 120 15.62 19.96 -16.79
N GLU A 121 16.12 19.40 -17.89
CA GLU A 121 15.60 19.62 -19.25
C GLU A 121 14.18 19.09 -19.43
N ASN A 122 13.81 18.02 -18.72
CA ASN A 122 12.53 17.34 -18.87
C ASN A 122 11.59 17.55 -17.68
N ALA A 123 11.82 18.57 -16.84
CA ALA A 123 11.03 18.83 -15.63
C ALA A 123 9.51 18.88 -15.89
N ALA A 124 9.07 19.49 -17.00
CA ALA A 124 7.66 19.55 -17.36
C ALA A 124 7.07 18.16 -17.69
N THR A 125 7.82 17.33 -18.42
CA THR A 125 7.42 15.95 -18.73
C THR A 125 7.38 15.09 -17.46
N LEU A 126 8.37 15.23 -16.59
CA LEU A 126 8.41 14.55 -15.30
C LEU A 126 7.18 14.89 -14.45
N GLN A 127 6.80 16.17 -14.40
CA GLN A 127 5.59 16.62 -13.69
C GLN A 127 4.31 16.02 -14.27
N GLN A 128 4.19 15.92 -15.60
CA GLN A 128 3.05 15.23 -16.25
C GLN A 128 3.01 13.74 -15.91
N LEU A 129 4.17 13.13 -15.69
CA LEU A 129 4.32 11.76 -15.21
C LEU A 129 4.23 11.64 -13.69
N GLY A 130 3.89 12.71 -12.96
CA GLY A 130 3.69 12.72 -11.50
C GLY A 130 4.97 12.75 -10.67
N PHE A 131 6.13 12.99 -11.29
CA PHE A 131 7.42 13.10 -10.63
C PHE A 131 7.86 14.56 -10.45
N ASP A 132 8.48 14.85 -9.31
CA ASP A 132 9.21 16.09 -9.08
C ASP A 132 10.64 15.72 -8.67
N LEU A 133 11.59 15.95 -9.58
CA LEU A 133 13.01 15.71 -9.40
C LEU A 133 13.73 17.06 -9.41
N ALA A 134 14.48 17.35 -8.35
CA ALA A 134 15.23 18.59 -8.24
C ALA A 134 16.72 18.33 -7.99
N PRO A 135 17.64 19.03 -8.67
CA PRO A 135 19.05 18.98 -8.34
C PRO A 135 19.29 19.59 -6.96
N VAL A 136 20.08 18.88 -6.16
CA VAL A 136 20.52 19.33 -4.83
C VAL A 136 22.05 19.43 -4.73
N GLY A 137 22.74 19.10 -5.83
CA GLY A 137 24.18 19.23 -5.99
C GLY A 137 24.59 18.81 -7.41
N PRO A 138 25.88 18.91 -7.76
CA PRO A 138 26.36 18.66 -9.13
C PRO A 138 26.14 17.22 -9.61
N ARG A 139 26.03 16.26 -8.69
CA ARG A 139 25.80 14.83 -8.97
C ARG A 139 24.77 14.23 -8.02
N GLN A 140 23.78 15.03 -7.63
CA GLN A 140 22.74 14.62 -6.69
C GLN A 140 21.38 15.16 -7.09
N LEU A 141 20.39 14.27 -7.07
CA LEU A 141 18.99 14.58 -7.29
C LEU A 141 18.18 14.26 -6.03
N ALA A 142 17.13 15.03 -5.80
CA ALA A 142 16.13 14.77 -4.78
C ALA A 142 14.78 14.49 -5.46
N VAL A 143 14.18 13.34 -5.11
CA VAL A 143 12.78 13.04 -5.43
C VAL A 143 11.91 13.73 -4.38
N ARG A 144 11.05 14.63 -4.82
CA ARG A 144 10.11 15.38 -3.96
C ARG A 144 8.70 14.84 -4.06
N SER A 145 8.30 14.33 -5.22
CA SER A 145 7.02 13.64 -5.40
C SER A 145 7.14 12.48 -6.37
N VAL A 146 6.25 11.51 -6.20
CA VAL A 146 6.05 10.36 -7.08
C VAL A 146 4.56 10.21 -7.41
N PRO A 147 4.18 9.47 -8.47
CA PRO A 147 2.79 9.14 -8.72
C PRO A 147 2.16 8.47 -7.49
N ALA A 148 0.97 8.91 -7.10
CA ALA A 148 0.28 8.40 -5.90
C ALA A 148 0.04 6.88 -5.99
N LEU A 149 -0.18 6.35 -7.20
CA LEU A 149 -0.33 4.93 -7.47
C LEU A 149 0.94 4.10 -7.20
N LEU A 150 2.12 4.74 -7.19
CA LEU A 150 3.43 4.12 -7.01
C LEU A 150 4.05 4.41 -5.64
N LEU A 151 3.29 4.96 -4.69
CA LEU A 151 3.79 5.37 -3.37
C LEU A 151 4.42 4.22 -2.56
N ALA A 152 4.04 2.97 -2.84
CA ALA A 152 4.57 1.80 -2.14
C ALA A 152 5.98 1.39 -2.61
N ALA A 153 6.41 1.85 -3.78
CA ALA A 153 7.72 1.57 -4.38
C ALA A 153 8.81 2.49 -3.79
N ASP A 154 10.07 2.12 -4.00
CA ASP A 154 11.19 2.98 -3.64
C ASP A 154 11.26 4.20 -4.61
N PRO A 155 11.20 5.44 -4.09
CA PRO A 155 11.21 6.63 -4.94
C PRO A 155 12.49 6.79 -5.77
N THR A 156 13.63 6.34 -5.24
CA THR A 156 14.93 6.46 -5.91
C THR A 156 14.99 5.50 -7.09
N ASP A 157 14.57 4.25 -6.90
CA ASP A 157 14.54 3.26 -7.98
C ASP A 157 13.59 3.68 -9.11
N LEU A 158 12.40 4.17 -8.77
CA LEU A 158 11.46 4.75 -9.73
C LEU A 158 12.11 5.89 -10.54
N ALA A 159 12.76 6.85 -9.84
CA ALA A 159 13.39 7.99 -10.48
C ALA A 159 14.54 7.57 -11.41
N ARG A 160 15.38 6.62 -10.98
CA ARG A 160 16.48 6.09 -11.81
C ARG A 160 15.98 5.42 -13.06
N SER A 161 14.95 4.58 -12.94
CA SER A 161 14.36 3.92 -14.10
C SER A 161 13.72 4.92 -15.05
N LEU A 162 12.99 5.92 -14.55
CA LEU A 162 12.43 6.97 -15.39
C LEU A 162 13.51 7.78 -16.14
N LEU A 163 14.60 8.17 -15.46
CA LEU A 163 15.71 8.89 -16.10
C LEU A 163 16.43 8.02 -17.13
N HIS A 164 16.55 6.72 -16.87
CA HIS A 164 17.09 5.77 -17.84
C HIS A 164 16.25 5.72 -19.11
N GLU A 165 14.93 5.56 -18.97
CA GLU A 165 13.98 5.52 -20.08
C GLU A 165 13.96 6.84 -20.88
N LEU A 166 14.00 7.98 -20.18
CA LEU A 166 14.10 9.30 -20.81
C LEU A 166 15.37 9.46 -21.64
N ARG A 167 16.51 8.93 -21.18
CA ARG A 167 17.76 8.98 -21.95
C ARG A 167 17.74 8.07 -23.17
N GLN A 168 17.14 6.89 -23.06
CA GLN A 168 17.10 5.94 -24.16
C GLN A 168 16.19 6.39 -25.30
N HIS A 169 15.03 6.97 -24.97
CA HIS A 169 13.96 7.20 -25.94
C HIS A 169 13.65 8.69 -26.16
N GLY A 170 14.06 9.56 -25.24
CA GLY A 170 13.67 10.97 -25.23
C GLY A 170 12.21 11.16 -24.79
N ALA A 171 11.90 12.35 -24.26
CA ALA A 171 10.58 12.66 -23.69
C ALA A 171 9.41 12.42 -24.67
N THR A 172 9.58 12.77 -25.94
CA THR A 172 8.51 12.66 -26.95
C THR A 172 8.12 11.21 -27.25
N GLN A 173 9.10 10.30 -27.31
CA GLN A 173 8.80 8.88 -27.58
C GLN A 173 8.22 8.18 -26.36
N LEU A 174 8.67 8.56 -25.17
CA LEU A 174 8.15 8.08 -23.88
C LEU A 174 6.65 8.40 -23.73
N ALA A 175 6.24 9.58 -24.22
CA ALA A 175 4.84 10.01 -24.20
C ALA A 175 3.94 9.28 -25.24
N ALA A 176 4.50 8.76 -26.34
CA ALA A 176 3.72 8.32 -27.49
C ALA A 176 3.79 6.81 -27.77
N VAL A 177 4.99 6.26 -27.99
CA VAL A 177 5.19 4.90 -28.55
C VAL A 177 5.60 3.90 -27.48
N GLN A 178 6.48 4.32 -26.57
CA GLN A 178 7.04 3.50 -25.47
C GLN A 178 6.17 3.52 -24.20
N ARG A 179 5.03 4.20 -24.25
CA ARG A 179 4.18 4.47 -23.08
C ARG A 179 3.75 3.20 -22.34
N ASN A 180 3.36 2.15 -23.07
CA ASN A 180 2.89 0.92 -22.44
C ASN A 180 4.03 0.13 -21.77
N GLU A 181 5.20 0.09 -22.40
CA GLU A 181 6.38 -0.61 -21.86
C GLU A 181 6.90 0.10 -20.61
N PHE A 182 6.99 1.43 -20.66
CA PHE A 182 7.29 2.26 -19.50
C PHE A 182 6.30 2.04 -18.35
N LEU A 183 5.00 2.08 -18.63
CA LEU A 183 3.96 1.84 -17.63
C LEU A 183 4.02 0.44 -17.03
N ALA A 184 4.34 -0.57 -17.83
CA ALA A 184 4.53 -1.95 -17.36
C ALA A 184 5.74 -2.05 -16.42
N SER A 185 6.86 -1.41 -16.78
CA SER A 185 8.06 -1.34 -15.94
C SER A 185 7.77 -0.66 -14.59
N MET A 186 7.09 0.49 -14.61
CA MET A 186 6.66 1.19 -13.38
C MET A 186 5.70 0.35 -12.53
N ALA A 187 4.75 -0.35 -13.14
CA ALA A 187 3.82 -1.22 -12.43
C ALA A 187 4.56 -2.39 -11.74
N CYS A 188 5.55 -2.98 -12.39
CA CYS A 188 6.39 -4.01 -11.80
C CYS A 188 7.12 -3.49 -10.55
N GLN A 189 7.73 -2.31 -10.65
CA GLN A 189 8.43 -1.67 -9.52
C GLN A 189 7.49 -1.31 -8.36
N GLY A 190 6.26 -0.87 -8.65
CA GLY A 190 5.25 -0.60 -7.63
C GLY A 190 4.69 -1.86 -6.95
N ALA A 191 4.70 -3.01 -7.62
CA ALA A 191 4.13 -4.26 -7.14
C ALA A 191 5.05 -5.09 -6.20
N VAL A 192 6.27 -4.61 -5.91
CA VAL A 192 7.39 -5.36 -5.29
C VAL A 192 7.13 -5.94 -3.88
N ARG A 193 6.00 -5.63 -3.22
CA ARG A 193 5.65 -6.26 -1.93
C ARG A 193 5.02 -7.65 -2.05
N ALA A 194 5.57 -8.49 -2.94
CA ALA A 194 5.20 -9.89 -3.03
C ALA A 194 5.57 -10.61 -1.72
N ARG A 195 4.68 -11.50 -1.24
CA ARG A 195 4.80 -12.31 0.01
C ARG A 195 4.30 -11.70 1.31
N ARG A 196 3.59 -10.57 1.29
CA ARG A 196 2.81 -10.19 2.49
C ARG A 196 1.62 -11.13 2.67
N LEU A 197 1.30 -11.45 3.92
CA LEU A 197 0.06 -12.12 4.24
C LEU A 197 -1.09 -11.13 4.13
N LEU A 198 -2.17 -11.53 3.44
CA LEU A 198 -3.37 -10.72 3.25
C LEU A 198 -4.49 -11.20 4.17
N ALA A 199 -5.24 -10.27 4.74
CA ALA A 199 -6.53 -10.60 5.32
C ALA A 199 -7.53 -11.00 4.23
N VAL A 200 -8.54 -11.81 4.57
CA VAL A 200 -9.57 -12.25 3.61
C VAL A 200 -10.27 -11.06 2.93
N ALA A 201 -10.51 -9.97 3.67
CA ALA A 201 -11.06 -8.74 3.11
C ALA A 201 -10.14 -8.10 2.05
N GLU A 202 -8.83 -8.09 2.28
CA GLU A 202 -7.85 -7.56 1.31
C GLU A 202 -7.75 -8.46 0.07
N MET A 203 -7.80 -9.79 0.25
CA MET A 203 -7.84 -10.72 -0.87
C MET A 203 -9.08 -10.50 -1.74
N ASN A 204 -10.27 -10.40 -1.11
CA ASN A 204 -11.50 -10.12 -1.85
C ASN A 204 -11.45 -8.77 -2.58
N ALA A 205 -10.91 -7.72 -1.93
CA ALA A 205 -10.75 -6.41 -2.57
C ALA A 205 -9.84 -6.47 -3.80
N LEU A 206 -8.74 -7.24 -3.74
CA LEU A 206 -7.87 -7.49 -4.88
C LEU A 206 -8.63 -8.20 -6.01
N LEU A 207 -9.39 -9.26 -5.69
CA LEU A 207 -10.20 -9.97 -6.68
C LEU A 207 -11.24 -9.03 -7.34
N ARG A 208 -11.88 -8.13 -6.56
CA ARG A 208 -12.78 -7.11 -7.12
C ARG A 208 -12.05 -6.20 -8.12
N GLN A 209 -10.86 -5.73 -7.75
CA GLN A 209 -10.07 -4.87 -8.62
C GLN A 209 -9.65 -5.55 -9.92
N MET A 210 -9.36 -6.87 -9.90
CA MET A 210 -9.05 -7.61 -11.13
C MET A 210 -10.25 -7.73 -12.07
N GLU A 211 -11.48 -7.80 -11.55
CA GLU A 211 -12.69 -7.87 -12.38
C GLU A 211 -12.98 -6.53 -13.07
N GLU A 212 -12.43 -5.42 -12.56
CA GLU A 212 -12.58 -4.07 -13.10
C GLU A 212 -11.51 -3.69 -14.15
N THR A 213 -10.48 -4.53 -14.33
CA THR A 213 -9.31 -4.26 -15.19
C THR A 213 -9.39 -4.98 -16.52
#